data_AF-K9FIL7-F1
#
_entry.id   AF-K9FIL7-F1
#
_cell.length_a   1.000
_cell.length_b   1.000
_cell.length_c   1.000
_cell.angle_alpha   90.00
_cell.angle_beta   90.00
_cell.angle_gamma   90.00
#
_symmetry.space_group_name_H-M   'P 1'
#
loop_
_entity.id
_entity.type
_entity.pdbx_description
1 polymer ?
#
loop_
_entity_poly.entity_id
_entity_poly.type
_entity_poly.pdbx_seq_one_letter_code
_entity_poly.pdbx_strand_id
1 'polypeptide(L)'
;MHMWKILASVYPVQFCEVSPYYCLNAGCPKKPLRDYIGILNSDEFRWRAILTIATTYCTATDLTAIPNIKNLVALDVYSEPYSSNIAPLDPVGVSNDGLPLQDGFVRGWIESQALQHLRILRFYHQREITIAALEALRELPELQLVVAYECKNITEAIQKYDKPANGIIPAKGWSACRLDWFWESHGTSKTIDDNLLALLHVYQSSLLASENEDPRTPSSLPTSLPILEFKLPTVDHSRRDRVVFRSRYNAKSIVLFTRGPVKQKLDVEKQQRAREKKRSEPPEKADRPSKRAVMKERGPMDISKTLNQFF
;
A
#
# COMPACT_ATOMS: atom_id res chain seq x y z
N MET A 1 -3.59 -28.47 -5.83
CA MET A 1 -4.35 -27.40 -5.13
C MET A 1 -5.61 -27.89 -4.42
N HIS A 2 -6.59 -28.53 -5.08
CA HIS A 2 -7.84 -28.97 -4.43
C HIS A 2 -7.59 -29.89 -3.22
N MET A 3 -6.72 -30.89 -3.36
CA MET A 3 -6.32 -31.77 -2.26
C MET A 3 -5.66 -31.03 -1.10
N TRP A 4 -4.82 -30.03 -1.39
CA TRP A 4 -4.17 -29.22 -0.36
C TRP A 4 -5.21 -28.45 0.48
N LYS A 5 -6.21 -27.84 -0.18
CA LYS A 5 -7.31 -27.14 0.52
C LYS A 5 -8.12 -28.09 1.38
N ILE A 6 -8.43 -29.29 0.88
CA ILE A 6 -9.16 -30.31 1.66
C ILE A 6 -8.37 -30.67 2.91
N LEU A 7 -7.09 -31.01 2.77
CA LEU A 7 -6.25 -31.40 3.90
C LEU A 7 -6.06 -30.25 4.91
N ALA A 8 -5.86 -29.01 4.44
CA ALA A 8 -5.78 -27.84 5.31
C ALA A 8 -7.10 -27.56 6.05
N SER A 9 -8.24 -27.90 5.45
CA SER A 9 -9.55 -27.70 6.09
C SER A 9 -9.89 -28.81 7.08
N VAL A 10 -9.58 -30.06 6.74
CA VAL A 10 -9.90 -31.25 7.56
C VAL A 10 -8.92 -31.42 8.73
N TYR A 11 -7.65 -31.04 8.55
CA TYR A 11 -6.59 -31.24 9.54
C TYR A 11 -5.83 -29.93 9.83
N PRO A 12 -6.49 -28.85 10.29
CA PRO A 12 -5.88 -27.51 10.35
C PRO A 12 -4.65 -27.42 11.26
N VAL A 13 -4.57 -28.26 12.30
CA VAL A 13 -3.43 -28.28 13.24
C VAL A 13 -2.29 -29.12 12.67
N GLN A 14 -2.57 -30.37 12.32
CA GLN A 14 -1.55 -31.34 11.87
C GLN A 14 -1.01 -31.00 10.47
N PHE A 15 -1.88 -30.52 9.58
CA PHE A 15 -1.49 -30.26 8.20
C PHE A 15 -0.53 -29.09 8.06
N CYS A 16 -0.58 -28.10 8.97
CA CYS A 16 0.38 -27.01 8.96
C CYS A 16 1.82 -27.50 9.24
N GLU A 17 2.00 -28.56 10.01
CA GLU A 17 3.32 -29.15 10.28
C GLU A 17 3.87 -29.87 9.04
N VAL A 18 2.98 -30.50 8.25
CA VAL A 18 3.35 -31.29 7.07
C VAL A 18 3.55 -30.41 5.84
N SER A 19 2.67 -29.43 5.63
CA SER A 19 2.67 -28.55 4.47
C SER A 19 2.29 -27.13 4.87
N PRO A 20 3.20 -26.39 5.54
CA PRO A 20 2.95 -25.03 6.01
C PRO A 20 2.77 -24.02 4.86
N TYR A 21 3.22 -24.36 3.66
CA TYR A 21 3.23 -23.48 2.51
C TYR A 21 2.96 -24.23 1.20
N TYR A 22 2.10 -23.67 0.37
CA TYR A 22 1.87 -24.12 -1.00
C TYR A 22 1.85 -22.93 -1.96
N CYS A 23 2.68 -23.03 -3.00
CA CYS A 23 2.76 -22.04 -4.07
C CYS A 23 2.13 -22.58 -5.35
N LEU A 24 1.16 -21.88 -5.89
CA LEU A 24 0.71 -22.04 -7.26
C LEU A 24 1.37 -20.97 -8.13
N ASN A 25 2.50 -21.34 -8.74
CA ASN A 25 3.19 -20.50 -9.72
C ASN A 25 2.68 -20.82 -11.13
N ALA A 26 1.99 -19.88 -11.76
CA ALA A 26 1.47 -20.01 -13.11
C ALA A 26 2.31 -19.19 -14.09
N GLY A 27 2.73 -19.82 -15.19
CA GLY A 27 3.45 -19.17 -16.31
C GLY A 27 2.61 -18.10 -17.04
N CYS A 28 1.29 -18.23 -16.98
CA CYS A 28 0.30 -17.28 -17.49
C CYS A 28 -1.07 -17.72 -16.94
N PRO A 29 -2.08 -16.82 -16.90
CA PRO A 29 -3.44 -17.22 -16.57
C PRO A 29 -4.00 -18.16 -17.67
N LYS A 30 -4.36 -19.38 -17.27
CA LYS A 30 -5.07 -20.35 -18.12
C LYS A 30 -6.58 -20.28 -17.98
N LYS A 31 -7.04 -19.47 -17.03
CA LYS A 31 -8.45 -19.20 -16.69
C LYS A 31 -8.58 -17.71 -16.35
N PRO A 32 -9.79 -17.15 -16.33
CA PRO A 32 -10.02 -15.81 -15.79
C PRO A 32 -9.45 -15.66 -14.37
N LEU A 33 -8.87 -14.50 -14.04
CA LEU A 33 -8.22 -14.27 -12.74
C LEU A 33 -9.18 -14.42 -11.56
N ARG A 34 -10.45 -14.05 -11.72
CA ARG A 34 -11.52 -14.34 -10.75
C ARG A 34 -11.56 -15.79 -10.26
N ASP A 35 -11.24 -16.76 -11.11
CA ASP A 35 -11.27 -18.17 -10.73
C ASP A 35 -10.11 -18.48 -9.76
N TYR A 36 -8.92 -17.90 -10.00
CA TYR A 36 -7.78 -18.03 -9.09
C TYR A 36 -8.02 -17.31 -7.77
N ILE A 37 -8.61 -16.11 -7.81
CA ILE A 37 -9.05 -15.34 -6.63
C ILE A 37 -10.01 -16.19 -5.79
N GLY A 38 -11.01 -16.83 -6.42
CA GLY A 38 -11.95 -17.71 -5.74
C GLY A 38 -11.29 -18.91 -5.07
N ILE A 39 -10.19 -19.44 -5.62
CA ILE A 39 -9.49 -20.56 -4.98
C ILE A 39 -8.66 -20.11 -3.78
N LEU A 40 -8.12 -18.88 -3.78
CA LEU A 40 -7.40 -18.33 -2.64
C LEU A 40 -8.30 -18.04 -1.44
N ASN A 41 -9.56 -17.65 -1.68
CA ASN A 41 -10.47 -17.30 -0.61
C ASN A 41 -10.74 -18.47 0.34
N SER A 42 -10.75 -18.18 1.63
CA SER A 42 -11.13 -19.07 2.72
C SER A 42 -12.13 -18.35 3.62
N ASP A 43 -13.43 -18.63 3.46
CA ASP A 43 -14.45 -18.00 4.32
C ASP A 43 -14.32 -18.40 5.79
N GLU A 44 -13.78 -19.59 6.07
CA GLU A 44 -13.49 -20.09 7.42
C GLU A 44 -12.06 -19.77 7.89
N PHE A 45 -11.29 -18.99 7.13
CA PHE A 45 -9.91 -18.61 7.47
C PHE A 45 -8.99 -19.80 7.80
N ARG A 46 -9.10 -20.90 7.04
CA ARG A 46 -8.30 -22.13 7.24
C ARG A 46 -6.85 -22.02 6.76
N TRP A 47 -6.55 -20.99 5.98
CA TRP A 47 -5.21 -20.65 5.51
C TRP A 47 -5.10 -19.15 5.29
N ARG A 48 -3.86 -18.65 5.21
CA ARG A 48 -3.55 -17.28 4.82
C ARG A 48 -3.26 -17.23 3.33
N ALA A 49 -3.73 -16.19 2.64
CA ALA A 49 -3.54 -16.04 1.20
C ALA A 49 -2.48 -14.98 0.87
N ILE A 50 -1.61 -15.31 -0.08
CA ILE A 50 -0.67 -14.37 -0.71
C ILE A 50 -1.00 -14.32 -2.21
N LEU A 51 -1.14 -13.11 -2.74
CA LEU A 51 -1.49 -12.89 -4.14
C LEU A 51 -0.43 -12.05 -4.84
N THR A 52 0.10 -12.54 -5.96
CA THR A 52 0.98 -11.79 -6.86
C THR A 52 0.39 -11.78 -8.27
N ILE A 53 -0.01 -10.61 -8.76
CA ILE A 53 -0.74 -10.44 -10.03
C ILE A 53 -0.15 -9.33 -10.91
N ALA A 54 -0.21 -9.55 -12.23
CA ALA A 54 0.12 -8.55 -13.22
C ALA A 54 -1.16 -7.85 -13.70
N THR A 55 -1.17 -6.53 -13.74
CA THR A 55 -2.31 -5.75 -14.27
C THR A 55 -2.54 -5.99 -15.77
N THR A 56 -1.52 -6.43 -16.51
CA THR A 56 -1.64 -6.81 -17.93
C THR A 56 -2.55 -8.00 -18.19
N TYR A 57 -2.79 -8.82 -17.18
CA TYR A 57 -3.72 -9.96 -17.23
C TYR A 57 -5.06 -9.68 -16.52
N CYS A 58 -5.24 -8.47 -15.98
CA CYS A 58 -6.40 -8.11 -15.17
C CYS A 58 -7.41 -7.31 -15.99
N THR A 59 -8.69 -7.65 -15.85
CA THR A 59 -9.79 -6.76 -16.18
C THR A 59 -10.12 -5.84 -14.99
N ALA A 60 -10.92 -4.79 -15.21
CA ALA A 60 -11.47 -3.97 -14.14
C ALA A 60 -12.17 -4.83 -13.07
N THR A 61 -12.95 -5.83 -13.51
CA THR A 61 -13.68 -6.74 -12.64
C THR A 61 -12.75 -7.57 -11.75
N ASP A 62 -11.62 -8.05 -12.31
CA ASP A 62 -10.64 -8.81 -11.54
C ASP A 62 -10.00 -7.94 -10.44
N LEU A 63 -9.64 -6.70 -10.75
CA LEU A 63 -9.09 -5.76 -9.77
C LEU A 63 -10.11 -5.43 -8.67
N THR A 64 -11.39 -5.22 -9.02
CA THR A 64 -12.45 -5.01 -8.01
C THR A 64 -12.76 -6.25 -7.18
N ALA A 65 -12.38 -7.45 -7.63
CA ALA A 65 -12.66 -8.71 -6.96
C ALA A 65 -11.57 -9.11 -5.95
N ILE A 66 -10.41 -8.44 -5.91
CA ILE A 66 -9.33 -8.73 -4.95
C ILE A 66 -9.82 -8.75 -3.50
N PRO A 67 -10.68 -7.81 -3.04
CA PRO A 67 -11.22 -7.85 -1.67
C PRO A 67 -12.07 -9.08 -1.34
N ASN A 68 -12.50 -9.87 -2.34
CA ASN A 68 -13.21 -11.12 -2.08
C ASN A 68 -12.33 -12.18 -1.40
N ILE A 69 -11.00 -12.01 -1.40
CA ILE A 69 -10.07 -12.88 -0.66
C ILE A 69 -9.98 -12.35 0.77
N LYS A 70 -10.93 -12.75 1.61
CA LYS A 70 -11.01 -12.23 2.99
C LYS A 70 -9.76 -12.55 3.79
N ASN A 71 -9.13 -13.69 3.54
CA ASN A 71 -7.92 -14.17 4.23
C ASN A 71 -6.60 -13.67 3.61
N LEU A 72 -6.63 -12.58 2.81
CA LEU A 72 -5.46 -12.03 2.14
C LEU A 72 -4.54 -11.32 3.14
N VAL A 73 -3.27 -11.74 3.21
CA VAL A 73 -2.27 -11.17 4.13
C VAL A 73 -1.16 -10.38 3.43
N ALA A 74 -0.90 -10.68 2.16
CA ALA A 74 0.09 -9.97 1.37
C ALA A 74 -0.31 -9.91 -0.11
N LEU A 75 -0.07 -8.76 -0.75
CA LEU A 75 -0.47 -8.49 -2.13
C LEU A 75 0.65 -7.78 -2.90
N ASP A 76 1.08 -8.37 -4.03
CA ASP A 76 1.96 -7.74 -5.01
C ASP A 76 1.17 -7.47 -6.29
N VAL A 77 1.10 -6.20 -6.71
CA VAL A 77 0.46 -5.78 -7.96
C VAL A 77 1.49 -5.09 -8.84
N TYR A 78 1.80 -5.69 -9.99
CA TYR A 78 2.80 -5.17 -10.91
C TYR A 78 2.23 -4.88 -12.29
N SER A 79 2.83 -3.88 -12.95
CA SER A 79 2.49 -3.47 -14.31
C SER A 79 3.73 -3.59 -15.18
N GLU A 80 4.02 -4.79 -15.67
CA GLU A 80 5.07 -5.00 -16.68
C GLU A 80 4.44 -5.28 -18.05
N PRO A 81 4.92 -4.64 -19.13
CA PRO A 81 4.44 -4.93 -20.46
C PRO A 81 4.72 -6.39 -20.81
N TYR A 82 3.74 -7.03 -21.44
CA TYR A 82 3.85 -8.40 -21.92
C TYR A 82 5.07 -8.52 -22.87
N SER A 83 6.13 -9.20 -22.43
CA SER A 83 7.26 -9.53 -23.29
C SER A 83 6.91 -10.81 -24.07
N SER A 84 6.59 -10.65 -25.35
CA SER A 84 6.18 -11.72 -26.27
C SER A 84 7.20 -12.85 -26.45
N ASN A 85 8.41 -12.71 -25.91
CA ASN A 85 9.51 -13.63 -26.16
C ASN A 85 9.50 -14.90 -25.28
N ILE A 86 8.61 -15.01 -24.27
CA ILE A 86 8.70 -16.08 -23.24
C ILE A 86 7.35 -16.79 -22.92
N ALA A 87 6.21 -16.46 -23.54
CA ALA A 87 4.93 -17.10 -23.15
C ALA A 87 3.99 -17.48 -24.32
N PRO A 88 3.10 -18.48 -24.10
CA PRO A 88 2.50 -19.34 -25.12
C PRO A 88 1.38 -18.67 -25.94
N LEU A 89 0.96 -19.36 -27.01
CA LEU A 89 -0.22 -19.05 -27.84
C LEU A 89 -1.44 -18.82 -26.94
N ASP A 90 -1.96 -17.59 -26.92
CA ASP A 90 -3.22 -17.14 -26.31
C ASP A 90 -3.39 -17.27 -24.76
N PRO A 91 -2.77 -16.39 -23.96
CA PRO A 91 -3.12 -16.26 -22.56
C PRO A 91 -4.53 -15.67 -22.39
N VAL A 92 -5.34 -16.25 -21.49
CA VAL A 92 -6.70 -15.77 -21.24
C VAL A 92 -6.66 -14.43 -20.52
N GLY A 93 -7.32 -13.41 -21.06
CA GLY A 93 -7.44 -12.10 -20.43
C GLY A 93 -6.29 -11.14 -20.70
N VAL A 94 -5.46 -11.40 -21.73
CA VAL A 94 -4.51 -10.38 -22.22
C VAL A 94 -5.31 -9.26 -22.86
N SER A 95 -5.33 -8.11 -22.21
CA SER A 95 -5.81 -6.87 -22.82
C SER A 95 -4.60 -6.14 -23.41
N ASN A 96 -4.67 -5.76 -24.68
CA ASN A 96 -3.70 -4.82 -25.27
C ASN A 96 -3.78 -3.44 -24.59
N ASP A 97 -4.92 -3.15 -23.93
CA ASP A 97 -5.14 -2.00 -23.04
C ASP A 97 -5.14 -2.49 -21.59
N GLY A 98 -4.00 -2.99 -21.11
CA GLY A 98 -3.87 -3.37 -19.69
C GLY A 98 -4.36 -2.22 -18.81
N LEU A 99 -5.44 -2.44 -18.05
CA LEU A 99 -6.06 -1.36 -17.30
C LEU A 99 -5.11 -0.99 -16.14
N PRO A 100 -4.54 0.22 -16.12
CA PRO A 100 -3.63 0.61 -15.06
C PRO A 100 -4.38 0.61 -13.73
N LEU A 101 -3.72 0.16 -12.66
CA LEU A 101 -4.30 0.28 -11.33
C LEU A 101 -4.37 1.78 -10.98
N GLN A 102 -5.57 2.25 -10.70
CA GLN A 102 -5.84 3.64 -10.31
C GLN A 102 -6.27 3.73 -8.84
N ASP A 103 -6.15 4.92 -8.26
CA ASP A 103 -6.54 5.21 -6.87
C ASP A 103 -8.00 4.81 -6.55
N GLY A 104 -8.89 4.86 -7.55
CA GLY A 104 -10.29 4.46 -7.40
C GLY A 104 -10.48 2.99 -7.04
N PHE A 105 -9.66 2.09 -7.60
CA PHE A 105 -9.69 0.67 -7.24
C PHE A 105 -9.25 0.46 -5.79
N VAL A 106 -8.16 1.11 -5.39
CA VAL A 106 -7.66 1.05 -4.01
C VAL A 106 -8.72 1.56 -3.05
N ARG A 107 -9.37 2.69 -3.36
CA ARG A 107 -10.48 3.20 -2.54
C ARG A 107 -11.62 2.19 -2.44
N GLY A 108 -12.04 1.58 -3.55
CA GLY A 108 -13.06 0.54 -3.54
C GLY A 108 -12.67 -0.67 -2.67
N TRP A 109 -11.38 -1.04 -2.64
CA TRP A 109 -10.90 -2.08 -1.74
C TRP A 109 -11.06 -1.71 -0.28
N ILE A 110 -10.78 -0.46 0.08
CA ILE A 110 -10.96 0.04 1.44
C ILE A 110 -12.44 0.07 1.84
N GLU A 111 -13.29 0.60 0.96
CA GLU A 111 -14.73 0.71 1.19
C GLU A 111 -15.41 -0.66 1.37
N SER A 112 -14.85 -1.72 0.76
CA SER A 112 -15.34 -3.09 0.94
C SER A 112 -15.13 -3.65 2.35
N GLN A 113 -14.23 -3.07 3.14
CA GLN A 113 -13.83 -3.51 4.48
C GLN A 113 -13.35 -4.98 4.57
N ALA A 114 -13.03 -5.63 3.44
CA ALA A 114 -12.72 -7.06 3.41
C ALA A 114 -11.21 -7.37 3.58
N LEU A 115 -10.33 -6.41 3.28
CA LEU A 115 -8.87 -6.57 3.36
C LEU A 115 -8.29 -6.31 4.77
N GLN A 116 -9.01 -6.74 5.82
CA GLN A 116 -8.64 -6.42 7.21
C GLN A 116 -7.30 -7.01 7.64
N HIS A 117 -6.94 -8.16 7.05
CA HIS A 117 -5.74 -8.93 7.39
C HIS A 117 -4.54 -8.59 6.51
N LEU A 118 -4.69 -7.67 5.54
CA LEU A 118 -3.62 -7.31 4.62
C LEU A 118 -2.53 -6.57 5.39
N ARG A 119 -1.33 -7.16 5.44
CA ARG A 119 -0.16 -6.61 6.15
C ARG A 119 0.86 -5.96 5.23
N ILE A 120 1.08 -6.55 4.06
CA ILE A 120 2.08 -6.11 3.08
C ILE A 120 1.39 -5.84 1.74
N LEU A 121 1.66 -4.67 1.17
CA LEU A 121 1.19 -4.31 -0.17
C LEU A 121 2.35 -3.78 -1.00
N ARG A 122 2.52 -4.26 -2.23
CA ARG A 122 3.51 -3.70 -3.14
C ARG A 122 2.92 -3.30 -4.48
N PHE A 123 3.33 -2.13 -4.92
CA PHE A 123 3.05 -1.61 -6.24
C PHE A 123 4.35 -1.58 -7.04
N TYR A 124 4.38 -2.28 -8.17
CA TYR A 124 5.49 -2.23 -9.10
C TYR A 124 5.05 -1.59 -10.42
N HIS A 125 5.74 -0.54 -10.83
CA HIS A 125 5.51 0.18 -12.10
C HIS A 125 4.08 0.69 -12.29
N GLN A 126 3.33 0.91 -11.20
CA GLN A 126 1.98 1.48 -11.26
C GLN A 126 2.07 2.99 -11.48
N ARG A 127 1.82 3.43 -12.72
CA ARG A 127 1.99 4.84 -13.10
C ARG A 127 0.86 5.73 -12.62
N GLU A 128 -0.37 5.20 -12.54
CA GLU A 128 -1.57 5.96 -12.18
C GLU A 128 -1.85 6.01 -10.67
N ILE A 129 -1.12 5.24 -9.86
CA ILE A 129 -1.27 5.28 -8.39
C ILE A 129 -0.57 6.51 -7.84
N THR A 130 -1.28 7.25 -6.99
CA THR A 130 -0.77 8.46 -6.35
C THR A 130 -0.68 8.32 -4.83
N ILE A 131 -0.19 9.37 -4.16
CA ILE A 131 -0.19 9.46 -2.69
C ILE A 131 -1.63 9.41 -2.11
N ALA A 132 -2.67 9.74 -2.90
CA ALA A 132 -4.05 9.66 -2.42
C ALA A 132 -4.50 8.21 -2.14
N ALA A 133 -4.04 7.22 -2.91
CA ALA A 133 -4.26 5.81 -2.60
C ALA A 133 -3.64 5.41 -1.26
N LEU A 134 -2.45 5.94 -0.93
CA LEU A 134 -1.79 5.70 0.36
C LEU A 134 -2.62 6.25 1.53
N GLU A 135 -3.25 7.41 1.36
CA GLU A 135 -4.13 7.99 2.39
C GLU A 135 -5.30 7.05 2.72
N ALA A 136 -5.93 6.44 1.71
CA ALA A 136 -7.00 5.45 1.89
C ALA A 136 -6.48 4.16 2.55
N LEU A 137 -5.31 3.66 2.12
CA LEU A 137 -4.69 2.44 2.68
C LEU A 137 -4.41 2.51 4.18
N ARG A 138 -4.35 3.71 4.77
CA ARG A 138 -4.24 3.88 6.23
C ARG A 138 -5.42 3.27 7.00
N GLU A 139 -6.58 3.14 6.37
CA GLU A 139 -7.80 2.61 6.99
C GLU A 139 -7.73 1.09 7.22
N LEU A 140 -6.83 0.37 6.52
CA LEU A 140 -6.65 -1.07 6.76
C LEU A 140 -5.97 -1.30 8.12
N PRO A 141 -6.56 -2.05 9.06
CA PRO A 141 -6.04 -2.10 10.42
C PRO A 141 -4.66 -2.75 10.50
N GLU A 142 -4.43 -3.82 9.76
CA GLU A 142 -3.17 -4.60 9.82
C GLU A 142 -2.10 -4.17 8.81
N LEU A 143 -2.37 -3.23 7.91
CA LEU A 143 -1.41 -2.86 6.88
C LEU A 143 -0.20 -2.14 7.48
N GLN A 144 0.95 -2.79 7.47
CA GLN A 144 2.19 -2.32 8.11
C GLN A 144 3.19 -1.74 7.11
N LEU A 145 3.28 -2.34 5.92
CA LEU A 145 4.25 -1.97 4.89
C LEU A 145 3.56 -1.80 3.53
N VAL A 146 3.79 -0.65 2.91
CA VAL A 146 3.54 -0.45 1.48
C VAL A 146 4.86 -0.18 0.78
N VAL A 147 5.16 -0.93 -0.29
CA VAL A 147 6.34 -0.68 -1.13
C VAL A 147 5.88 -0.15 -2.47
N ALA A 148 6.36 1.03 -2.86
CA ALA A 148 6.17 1.57 -4.19
C ALA A 148 7.50 1.49 -4.96
N TYR A 149 7.54 0.69 -6.01
CA TYR A 149 8.68 0.53 -6.91
C TYR A 149 8.36 1.15 -8.26
N GLU A 150 9.12 2.17 -8.66
CA GLU A 150 8.97 2.85 -9.96
C GLU A 150 7.52 3.30 -10.26
N CYS A 151 6.78 3.68 -9.22
CA CYS A 151 5.46 4.25 -9.35
C CYS A 151 5.61 5.75 -9.57
N LYS A 152 5.67 6.17 -10.84
CA LYS A 152 6.03 7.54 -11.28
C LYS A 152 5.45 8.65 -10.40
N ASN A 153 4.12 8.68 -10.23
CA ASN A 153 3.44 9.74 -9.49
C ASN A 153 3.80 9.76 -7.99
N ILE A 154 4.01 8.59 -7.37
CA ILE A 154 4.50 8.50 -5.98
C ILE A 154 5.96 8.95 -5.91
N THR A 155 6.82 8.42 -6.79
CA THR A 155 8.24 8.73 -6.81
C THR A 155 8.49 10.22 -7.01
N GLU A 156 7.84 10.86 -7.98
CA GLU A 156 7.96 12.30 -8.25
C GLU A 156 7.46 13.14 -7.07
N ALA A 157 6.38 12.73 -6.41
CA ALA A 157 5.87 13.44 -5.25
C ALA A 157 6.83 13.39 -4.06
N ILE A 158 7.51 12.25 -3.85
CA ILE A 158 8.50 12.08 -2.77
C ILE A 158 9.85 12.72 -3.13
N GLN A 159 10.23 12.78 -4.41
CA GLN A 159 11.46 13.42 -4.87
C GLN A 159 11.52 14.92 -4.63
N LYS A 160 10.36 15.59 -4.47
CA LYS A 160 10.29 17.02 -4.14
C LYS A 160 10.80 17.36 -2.73
N TYR A 161 10.98 16.36 -1.87
CA TYR A 161 11.49 16.54 -0.53
C TYR A 161 13.02 16.37 -0.50
N ASP A 162 13.69 17.30 0.15
CA ASP A 162 15.09 17.12 0.53
C ASP A 162 15.22 16.00 1.57
N LYS A 163 16.39 15.34 1.60
CA LYS A 163 16.65 14.25 2.54
C LYS A 163 16.57 14.78 3.98
N PRO A 164 15.63 14.31 4.81
CA PRO A 164 15.58 14.70 6.21
C PRO A 164 16.68 13.97 7.01
N ALA A 165 17.09 14.53 8.14
CA ALA A 165 18.17 13.97 8.97
C ALA A 165 17.92 12.52 9.43
N ASN A 166 16.65 12.14 9.62
CA ASN A 166 16.25 10.79 10.00
C ASN A 166 15.86 9.90 8.80
N GLY A 167 15.94 10.41 7.56
CA GLY A 167 15.54 9.70 6.35
C GLY A 167 14.04 9.45 6.18
N ILE A 168 13.17 10.01 7.03
CA ILE A 168 11.72 9.75 7.04
C ILE A 168 10.91 11.02 6.69
N ILE A 169 10.05 10.92 5.69
CA ILE A 169 9.06 11.95 5.30
C ILE A 169 7.68 11.56 5.80
N PRO A 170 6.94 12.45 6.48
CA PRO A 170 5.52 12.22 6.74
C PRO A 170 4.69 12.37 5.46
N ALA A 171 4.02 11.30 5.02
CA ALA A 171 3.19 11.29 3.82
C ALA A 171 1.78 10.78 4.15
N LYS A 172 0.81 11.69 4.30
CA LYS A 172 -0.62 11.36 4.54
C LYS A 172 -0.88 10.31 5.64
N GLY A 173 -0.14 10.40 6.74
CA GLY A 173 -0.24 9.47 7.87
C GLY A 173 0.70 8.26 7.80
N TRP A 174 1.52 8.15 6.75
CA TRP A 174 2.61 7.19 6.63
C TRP A 174 3.96 7.82 6.93
N SER A 175 4.89 6.99 7.40
CA SER A 175 6.33 7.28 7.41
C SER A 175 6.92 6.77 6.11
N ALA A 176 7.13 7.68 5.15
CA ALA A 176 7.75 7.37 3.87
C ALA A 176 9.28 7.45 3.99
N CYS A 177 9.99 6.48 3.44
CA CYS A 177 11.44 6.47 3.37
C CYS A 177 11.86 6.02 1.97
N ARG A 178 12.70 6.80 1.31
CA ARG A 178 13.34 6.35 0.08
C ARG A 178 14.47 5.38 0.39
N LEU A 179 14.61 4.35 -0.43
CA LEU A 179 15.57 3.30 -0.16
C LEU A 179 17.03 3.81 -0.13
N ASP A 180 17.39 4.76 -0.99
CA ASP A 180 18.74 5.35 -1.02
C ASP A 180 19.08 6.06 0.29
N TRP A 181 18.11 6.70 0.92
CA TRP A 181 18.33 7.39 2.19
C TRP A 181 18.50 6.41 3.35
N PHE A 182 17.78 5.30 3.31
CA PHE A 182 17.85 4.30 4.35
C PHE A 182 19.23 3.62 4.40
N TRP A 183 19.84 3.38 3.24
CA TRP A 183 21.15 2.73 3.13
C TRP A 183 22.27 3.49 3.80
N GLU A 184 22.27 4.81 3.64
CA GLU A 184 23.26 5.67 4.28
C GLU A 184 23.13 5.65 5.81
N SER A 185 21.95 5.35 6.35
CA SER A 185 21.68 5.29 7.79
C SER A 185 21.82 3.90 8.41
N HIS A 186 21.58 2.81 7.65
CA HIS A 186 21.47 1.44 8.21
C HIS A 186 22.30 0.38 7.46
N GLY A 187 23.05 0.76 6.42
CA GLY A 187 23.81 -0.18 5.58
C GLY A 187 22.97 -0.88 4.49
N THR A 188 23.65 -1.51 3.53
CA THR A 188 23.05 -1.99 2.28
C THR A 188 22.42 -3.38 2.36
N SER A 189 22.88 -4.27 3.24
CA SER A 189 22.43 -5.68 3.26
C SER A 189 21.05 -5.87 3.91
N LYS A 190 20.78 -5.18 5.02
CA LYS A 190 19.60 -5.44 5.86
C LYS A 190 18.27 -5.11 5.16
N THR A 191 18.24 -4.07 4.32
CA THR A 191 17.02 -3.61 3.63
C THR A 191 16.52 -4.51 2.52
N ILE A 192 17.46 -5.07 1.74
CA ILE A 192 17.15 -5.98 0.64
C ILE A 192 16.47 -7.21 1.21
N ASP A 193 17.06 -7.75 2.28
CA ASP A 193 16.60 -8.98 2.92
C ASP A 193 15.24 -8.78 3.62
N ASP A 194 15.01 -7.63 4.26
CA ASP A 194 13.81 -7.43 5.08
C ASP A 194 12.58 -6.97 4.28
N ASN A 195 12.72 -6.12 3.25
CA ASN A 195 11.56 -5.45 2.64
C ASN A 195 11.35 -5.74 1.15
N LEU A 196 12.36 -6.25 0.43
CA LEU A 196 12.32 -6.39 -1.03
C LEU A 196 12.48 -7.83 -1.56
N LEU A 197 12.72 -8.82 -0.69
CA LEU A 197 12.71 -10.24 -1.06
C LEU A 197 11.32 -10.74 -1.49
N ALA A 198 11.23 -12.04 -1.76
CA ALA A 198 9.97 -12.73 -2.03
C ALA A 198 8.88 -12.31 -1.02
N LEU A 199 7.65 -12.11 -1.51
CA LEU A 199 6.55 -11.57 -0.72
C LEU A 199 6.29 -12.39 0.54
N LEU A 200 6.36 -13.73 0.44
CA LEU A 200 6.30 -14.65 1.57
C LEU A 200 7.33 -14.31 2.66
N HIS A 201 8.58 -14.09 2.29
CA HIS A 201 9.66 -13.80 3.23
C HIS A 201 9.40 -12.49 3.97
N VAL A 202 9.02 -11.45 3.24
CA VAL A 202 8.73 -10.13 3.83
C VAL A 202 7.50 -10.17 4.73
N TYR A 203 6.47 -10.93 4.34
CA TYR A 203 5.34 -11.20 5.21
C TYR A 203 5.77 -11.91 6.51
N GLN A 204 6.58 -12.98 6.42
CA GLN A 204 7.07 -13.70 7.60
C GLN A 204 7.93 -12.82 8.51
N SER A 205 8.84 -12.01 7.95
CA SER A 205 9.64 -11.05 8.72
C SER A 205 8.78 -10.01 9.44
N SER A 206 7.66 -9.58 8.84
CA SER A 206 6.71 -8.65 9.49
C SER A 206 6.04 -9.24 10.73
N LEU A 207 5.86 -10.57 10.78
CA LEU A 207 5.32 -11.25 11.96
C LEU A 207 6.32 -11.21 13.12
N LEU A 208 7.61 -11.46 12.84
CA LEU A 208 8.68 -11.46 13.83
C LEU A 208 8.99 -10.06 14.39
N ALA A 209 8.89 -9.03 13.55
CA ALA A 209 9.07 -7.64 14.00
C ALA A 209 7.99 -7.20 15.01
N SER A 210 6.78 -7.74 14.90
CA SER A 210 5.65 -7.45 15.78
C SER A 210 5.76 -8.10 17.17
N GLU A 211 6.64 -9.09 17.36
CA GLU A 211 6.85 -9.72 18.67
C GLU A 211 7.77 -8.90 19.58
N ASN A 212 8.63 -8.05 19.00
CA ASN A 212 9.62 -7.25 19.73
C ASN A 212 9.19 -5.79 20.00
N GLU A 213 8.22 -5.24 19.26
CA GLU A 213 7.64 -3.91 19.50
C GLU A 213 6.17 -4.05 19.92
N ASP A 214 5.85 -3.62 21.15
CA ASP A 214 4.51 -3.45 21.76
C ASP A 214 3.43 -4.50 21.33
N PRO A 215 3.00 -5.44 22.19
CA PRO A 215 2.14 -6.59 21.85
C PRO A 215 0.67 -6.25 21.47
N ARG A 216 0.38 -5.03 21.00
CA ARG A 216 -0.97 -4.44 20.97
C ARG A 216 -1.73 -4.60 19.66
N THR A 217 -1.16 -5.23 18.64
CA THR A 217 -1.96 -5.63 17.47
C THR A 217 -1.49 -6.99 16.94
N PRO A 218 -1.76 -8.07 17.69
CA PRO A 218 -1.56 -9.41 17.16
C PRO A 218 -2.31 -9.55 15.82
N SER A 219 -1.72 -10.30 14.90
CA SER A 219 -2.40 -10.72 13.66
C SER A 219 -3.74 -11.33 14.06
N SER A 220 -4.84 -10.80 13.54
CA SER A 220 -6.16 -11.36 13.82
C SER A 220 -6.33 -12.75 13.18
N LEU A 221 -5.50 -13.08 12.19
CA LEU A 221 -5.32 -14.46 11.72
C LEU A 221 -4.22 -15.18 12.51
N PRO A 222 -4.46 -16.42 12.97
CA PRO A 222 -3.43 -17.21 13.63
C PRO A 222 -2.20 -17.40 12.74
N THR A 223 -1.02 -17.13 13.29
CA THR A 223 0.27 -17.29 12.58
C THR A 223 0.63 -18.75 12.33
N SER A 224 -0.06 -19.68 13.00
CA SER A 224 0.01 -21.13 12.81
C SER A 224 -0.81 -21.64 11.62
N LEU A 225 -1.51 -20.78 10.88
CA LEU A 225 -2.24 -21.20 9.68
C LEU A 225 -1.29 -21.43 8.51
N PRO A 226 -1.52 -22.47 7.69
CA PRO A 226 -0.75 -22.68 6.48
C PRO A 226 -0.97 -21.53 5.48
N ILE A 227 -0.01 -21.35 4.57
CA ILE A 227 -0.01 -20.26 3.59
C ILE A 227 -0.25 -20.83 2.19
N LEU A 228 -1.21 -20.24 1.49
CA LEU A 228 -1.50 -20.50 0.10
C LEU A 228 -1.13 -19.28 -0.73
N GLU A 229 -0.12 -19.41 -1.58
CA GLU A 229 0.33 -18.37 -2.49
C GLU A 229 -0.12 -18.67 -3.93
N PHE A 230 -0.69 -17.67 -4.60
CA PHE A 230 -0.85 -17.68 -6.05
C PHE A 230 0.03 -16.60 -6.65
N LYS A 231 0.81 -17.00 -7.65
CA LYS A 231 1.77 -16.13 -8.30
C LYS A 231 1.70 -16.26 -9.83
N LEU A 232 1.50 -15.12 -10.49
CA LEU A 232 1.82 -14.94 -11.91
C LEU A 232 3.31 -14.64 -12.09
N PRO A 233 3.89 -14.86 -13.29
CA PRO A 233 5.32 -14.75 -13.49
C PRO A 233 5.77 -13.31 -13.37
N THR A 234 6.42 -13.02 -12.25
CA THR A 234 7.25 -11.83 -12.09
C THR A 234 8.63 -12.23 -12.59
N VAL A 235 9.07 -11.73 -13.74
CA VAL A 235 10.42 -12.04 -14.28
C VAL A 235 11.51 -11.69 -13.26
N ASP A 236 11.15 -10.82 -12.32
CA ASP A 236 12.08 -10.04 -11.57
C ASP A 236 11.79 -10.02 -10.04
N HIS A 237 10.55 -9.78 -9.60
CA HIS A 237 10.32 -9.22 -8.25
C HIS A 237 10.77 -10.06 -7.05
N SER A 238 10.87 -11.39 -7.17
CA SER A 238 11.29 -12.27 -6.06
C SER A 238 12.73 -12.79 -6.17
N ARG A 239 13.43 -12.51 -7.27
CA ARG A 239 14.79 -13.02 -7.53
C ARG A 239 15.84 -12.17 -6.82
N ARG A 240 16.58 -12.75 -5.86
CA ARG A 240 17.53 -12.00 -5.00
C ARG A 240 18.57 -11.22 -5.79
N ASP A 241 19.19 -11.83 -6.80
CA ASP A 241 20.16 -11.18 -7.70
C ASP A 241 19.58 -9.92 -8.36
N ARG A 242 18.35 -10.03 -8.83
CA ARG A 242 17.65 -8.93 -9.49
C ARG A 242 17.12 -7.89 -8.51
N VAL A 243 16.71 -8.29 -7.31
CA VAL A 243 16.34 -7.37 -6.22
C VAL A 243 17.56 -6.54 -5.81
N VAL A 244 18.72 -7.17 -5.62
CA VAL A 244 19.98 -6.47 -5.31
C VAL A 244 20.35 -5.49 -6.42
N PHE A 245 20.18 -5.89 -7.67
CA PHE A 245 20.41 -5.00 -8.81
C PHE A 245 19.47 -3.78 -8.77
N ARG A 246 18.15 -4.01 -8.68
CA ARG A 246 17.15 -2.94 -8.66
C ARG A 246 17.29 -2.03 -7.46
N SER A 247 17.62 -2.59 -6.30
CA SER A 247 17.89 -1.80 -5.12
C SER A 247 19.07 -0.88 -5.40
N ARG A 248 20.16 -1.34 -6.03
CA ARG A 248 21.36 -0.52 -6.32
C ARG A 248 21.14 0.57 -7.35
N TYR A 249 20.50 0.25 -8.46
CA TYR A 249 20.43 1.18 -9.59
C TYR A 249 19.17 2.05 -9.56
N ASN A 250 18.09 1.55 -8.96
CA ASN A 250 16.79 2.22 -8.94
C ASN A 250 16.35 2.61 -7.52
N ALA A 251 17.24 2.61 -6.50
CA ALA A 251 16.90 2.96 -5.11
C ALA A 251 16.09 4.25 -4.96
N LYS A 252 16.38 5.28 -5.76
CA LYS A 252 15.66 6.57 -5.74
C LYS A 252 14.19 6.48 -6.15
N SER A 253 13.82 5.40 -6.83
CA SER A 253 12.46 5.09 -7.28
C SER A 253 11.72 4.12 -6.35
N ILE A 254 12.39 3.64 -5.30
CA ILE A 254 11.82 2.72 -4.31
C ILE A 254 11.48 3.52 -3.06
N VAL A 255 10.20 3.56 -2.72
CA VAL A 255 9.70 4.22 -1.52
C VAL A 255 9.01 3.19 -0.64
N LEU A 256 9.46 3.12 0.61
CA LEU A 256 8.88 2.30 1.67
C LEU A 256 7.96 3.18 2.51
N PHE A 257 6.72 2.77 2.72
CA PHE A 257 5.79 3.42 3.62
C PHE A 257 5.53 2.48 4.78
N THR A 258 5.90 2.92 5.98
CA THR A 258 5.66 2.18 7.21
C THR A 258 4.76 2.99 8.14
N ARG A 259 4.10 2.30 9.07
CA ARG A 259 3.43 2.99 10.18
C ARG A 259 4.46 3.51 11.16
N GLY A 260 4.51 4.83 11.36
CA GLY A 260 5.32 5.42 12.41
C GLY A 260 4.67 5.20 13.79
N PRO A 261 5.31 4.53 14.75
CA PRO A 261 4.69 4.18 16.04
C PRO A 261 4.32 5.42 16.88
N VAL A 262 5.01 6.55 16.70
CA VAL A 262 4.85 7.75 17.53
C VAL A 262 3.80 8.74 16.99
N LYS A 263 3.57 8.79 15.68
CA LYS A 263 2.68 9.80 15.06
C LYS A 263 1.24 9.33 14.91
N GLN A 264 0.99 8.01 14.89
CA GLN A 264 -0.36 7.46 14.80
C GLN A 264 -1.19 7.75 16.06
N LYS A 265 -0.60 7.64 17.27
CA LYS A 265 -1.27 8.02 18.53
C LYS A 265 -1.63 9.50 18.55
N LEU A 266 -0.70 10.37 18.15
CA LEU A 266 -0.92 11.82 18.10
C LEU A 266 -2.03 12.23 17.13
N ASP A 267 -2.11 11.59 15.95
CA ASP A 267 -3.13 11.92 14.95
C ASP A 267 -4.50 11.30 15.28
N VAL A 268 -4.55 10.08 15.83
CA VAL A 268 -5.79 9.45 16.29
C VAL A 268 -6.35 10.18 17.52
N GLU A 269 -5.51 10.54 18.49
CA GLU A 269 -5.94 11.34 19.65
C GLU A 269 -6.39 12.75 19.24
N LYS A 270 -5.71 13.40 18.28
CA LYS A 270 -6.17 14.69 17.74
C LYS A 270 -7.51 14.58 17.04
N GLN A 271 -7.73 13.51 16.25
CA GLN A 271 -9.01 13.28 15.58
C GLN A 271 -10.14 12.94 16.57
N GLN A 272 -9.86 12.17 17.62
CA GLN A 272 -10.82 11.89 18.69
C GLN A 272 -11.19 13.17 19.46
N ARG A 273 -10.20 13.97 19.86
CA ARG A 273 -10.44 15.26 20.55
C ARG A 273 -11.21 16.26 19.66
N ALA A 274 -10.97 16.26 18.36
CA ALA A 274 -11.71 17.10 17.41
C ALA A 274 -13.17 16.64 17.23
N ARG A 275 -13.42 15.32 17.25
CA ARG A 275 -14.78 14.74 17.20
C ARG A 275 -15.54 14.95 18.51
N GLU A 276 -14.88 14.84 19.65
CA GLU A 276 -15.48 15.11 20.96
C GLU A 276 -15.84 16.58 21.13
N LYS A 277 -14.96 17.51 20.72
CA LYS A 277 -15.29 18.96 20.69
C LYS A 277 -16.51 19.28 19.84
N LYS A 278 -16.64 18.66 18.67
CA LYS A 278 -17.83 18.83 17.80
C LYS A 278 -19.10 18.22 18.38
N ARG A 279 -19.01 17.31 19.35
CA ARG A 279 -20.15 16.63 19.99
C ARG A 279 -20.56 17.29 21.31
N SER A 280 -19.66 18.06 21.93
CA SER A 280 -19.90 18.80 23.17
C SER A 280 -20.23 20.28 22.98
N GLU A 281 -20.15 20.81 21.75
CA GLU A 281 -20.66 22.15 21.43
C GLU A 281 -22.21 22.13 21.41
N PRO A 282 -22.89 22.94 22.24
CA PRO A 282 -24.35 23.11 22.13
C PRO A 282 -24.69 23.85 20.83
N PRO A 283 -25.90 23.65 20.27
CA PRO A 283 -26.32 24.39 19.09
C PRO A 283 -26.39 25.88 19.42
N GLU A 284 -25.45 26.66 18.87
CA GLU A 284 -25.47 28.12 18.94
C GLU A 284 -26.78 28.62 18.32
N LYS A 285 -27.65 29.15 19.18
CA LYS A 285 -28.81 29.94 18.77
C LYS A 285 -28.32 31.09 17.90
N ALA A 286 -28.96 31.22 16.74
CA ALA A 286 -28.83 32.37 15.87
C ALA A 286 -29.16 33.65 16.66
N ASP A 287 -28.16 34.52 16.82
CA ASP A 287 -28.39 35.95 16.93
C ASP A 287 -27.19 36.69 16.35
N ARG A 288 -27.37 37.22 15.15
CA ARG A 288 -26.46 38.20 14.55
C ARG A 288 -26.62 39.52 15.32
N PRO A 289 -25.55 40.33 15.35
CA PRO A 289 -25.71 41.62 14.70
C PRO A 289 -24.62 41.85 13.65
N SER A 290 -25.08 42.31 12.48
CA SER A 290 -24.27 42.77 11.35
C SER A 290 -23.28 43.85 11.77
N LYS A 291 -21.98 43.56 11.73
CA LYS A 291 -20.95 44.60 11.77
C LYS A 291 -20.88 45.31 10.42
N ARG A 292 -21.39 46.55 10.38
CA ARG A 292 -21.17 47.53 9.31
C ARG A 292 -19.66 47.76 9.14
N ALA A 293 -19.20 47.76 7.90
CA ALA A 293 -17.88 48.26 7.53
C ALA A 293 -17.84 49.78 7.78
N VAL A 294 -17.00 50.24 8.70
CA VAL A 294 -16.73 51.66 8.94
C VAL A 294 -15.60 52.07 7.99
N MET A 295 -15.94 52.87 6.97
CA MET A 295 -14.99 53.62 6.17
C MET A 295 -14.17 54.53 7.10
N LYS A 296 -12.85 54.34 7.16
CA LYS A 296 -11.95 55.39 7.64
C LYS A 296 -11.88 56.45 6.54
N GLU A 297 -12.44 57.62 6.81
CA GLU A 297 -12.20 58.83 6.01
C GLU A 297 -10.70 59.06 5.87
N ARG A 298 -10.21 59.02 4.62
CA ARG A 298 -8.90 59.56 4.26
C ARG A 298 -9.11 61.04 4.01
N GLY A 299 -8.46 61.89 4.82
CA GLY A 299 -8.37 63.32 4.57
C GLY A 299 -7.72 63.62 3.20
N PRO A 300 -7.98 64.80 2.62
CA PRO A 300 -7.52 65.15 1.28
C PRO A 300 -6.00 65.22 1.25
N MET A 301 -5.40 64.42 0.37
CA MET A 301 -3.95 64.37 0.14
C MET A 301 -3.59 65.47 -0.86
N ASP A 302 -2.72 66.38 -0.43
CA ASP A 302 -2.25 67.54 -1.17
C ASP A 302 -1.34 67.12 -2.34
N ILE A 303 -1.81 67.33 -3.57
CA ILE A 303 -1.20 66.88 -4.84
C ILE A 303 0.09 67.68 -5.15
N SER A 304 0.36 68.77 -4.42
CA SER A 304 1.55 69.61 -4.61
C SER A 304 2.88 68.94 -4.20
N LYS A 305 2.85 67.85 -3.42
CA LYS A 305 4.07 67.16 -2.95
C LYS A 305 4.52 65.95 -3.80
N THR A 306 3.71 65.51 -4.77
CA THR A 306 4.01 64.30 -5.56
C THR A 306 4.68 64.57 -6.91
N LEU A 307 4.81 65.85 -7.31
CA LEU A 307 5.39 66.24 -8.61
C LEU A 307 6.87 66.65 -8.55
N ASN A 308 7.49 66.73 -7.36
CA ASN A 308 8.92 67.06 -7.20
C ASN A 308 9.84 65.81 -7.13
N GLN A 309 9.38 64.64 -7.56
CA GLN A 309 10.20 63.43 -7.65
C GLN A 309 10.44 62.94 -9.08
N PHE A 310 10.02 63.72 -10.09
CA PHE A 310 10.21 63.36 -11.50
C PHE A 310 10.97 64.43 -12.33
N PHE A 311 11.65 65.37 -11.67
CA PHE A 311 12.64 66.26 -12.29
C PHE A 311 13.90 66.33 -11.45
#